data_AF-A0A818VG68-F1
#
_entry.id   AF-A0A818VG68-F1
#
_cell.length_a   1.000
_cell.length_b   1.000
_cell.length_c   1.000
_cell.angle_alpha   90.00
_cell.angle_beta   90.00
_cell.angle_gamma   90.00
#
_symmetry.space_group_name_H-M   'P 1'
#
loop_
_entity.id
_entity.type
_entity.pdbx_description
1 polymer ?
#
loop_
_entity_poly.entity_id
_entity_poly.type
_entity_poly.pdbx_seq_one_letter_code
_entity_poly.pdbx_strand_id
1 'polypeptide(L)'
;MHGSMYDAQCMRGCGAKPWPLDIANMPPVDLNTMLLLGTPPVCIRCDGPARVCTALAVDDHWDTSHVEVARMRHETFFRQLSAERMLTVLEIGCGTVMPKVRTEVTRVVAEHRMRGGRAAHIRINLHQAHIDEHEDNISLPLGALEALRIIDQLLTD
;
A
#
# COMPACT_ATOMS: atom_id res chain seq x y z
N MET A 1 1.82 1.92 2.82
CA MET A 1 1.67 0.76 3.74
C MET A 1 2.82 -0.24 3.66
N HIS A 2 3.39 -0.53 2.49
CA HIS A 2 4.45 -1.55 2.35
C HIS A 2 5.87 -0.99 2.21
N GLY A 3 6.06 0.32 2.37
CA GLY A 3 7.36 0.96 2.16
C GLY A 3 7.60 1.31 0.70
N SER A 4 8.86 1.26 0.28
CA SER A 4 9.34 1.74 -1.02
C SER A 4 10.42 0.82 -1.57
N MET A 5 10.31 0.48 -2.86
CA MET A 5 11.39 -0.18 -3.62
C MET A 5 12.43 0.82 -4.16
N TYR A 6 12.15 2.11 -4.04
CA TYR A 6 13.00 3.20 -4.54
C TYR A 6 13.84 3.83 -3.43
N ASP A 7 13.60 3.45 -2.18
CA ASP A 7 14.39 3.86 -1.03
C ASP A 7 15.14 2.66 -0.44
N ALA A 8 16.30 2.91 0.14
CA ALA A 8 17.07 1.96 0.94
C ALA A 8 17.01 2.29 2.44
N GLN A 9 17.27 1.27 3.25
CA GLN A 9 17.45 1.37 4.69
C GLN A 9 18.68 0.58 5.14
N CYS A 10 19.19 0.94 6.30
CA CYS A 10 20.26 0.19 6.95
C CYS A 10 19.72 -1.13 7.53
N MET A 11 20.44 -2.23 7.34
CA MET A 11 20.09 -3.53 7.95
C MET A 11 20.55 -3.65 9.41
N ARG A 12 21.51 -2.81 9.85
CA ARG A 12 22.04 -2.83 11.22
C ARG A 12 21.26 -1.95 12.19
N GLY A 13 20.21 -1.24 11.74
CA GLY A 13 19.45 -0.33 12.59
C GLY A 13 20.29 0.80 13.19
N CYS A 14 21.33 1.27 12.49
CA CYS A 14 22.28 2.24 13.05
C CYS A 14 21.69 3.65 13.28
N GLY A 15 20.40 3.87 12.98
CA GLY A 15 19.72 5.16 13.07
C GLY A 15 19.92 6.06 11.85
N ALA A 16 20.36 5.53 10.71
CA ALA A 16 20.21 6.24 9.44
C ALA A 16 18.73 6.19 9.03
N LYS A 17 18.13 7.35 8.74
CA LYS A 17 16.80 7.39 8.12
C LYS A 17 16.88 6.78 6.72
N PRO A 18 15.81 6.15 6.21
CA PRO A 18 15.82 5.62 4.85
C PRO A 18 16.10 6.73 3.82
N TRP A 19 16.69 6.35 2.69
CA TRP A 19 17.21 7.28 1.68
C TRP A 19 16.92 6.79 0.26
N PRO A 20 16.83 7.67 -0.75
CA PRO A 20 16.63 7.24 -2.13
C PRO A 20 17.76 6.32 -2.62
N LEU A 21 17.40 5.22 -3.27
CA LEU A 21 18.36 4.33 -3.91
C LEU A 21 18.88 4.97 -5.19
N ASP A 22 20.20 4.92 -5.40
CA ASP A 22 20.81 5.33 -6.66
C ASP A 22 20.67 4.20 -7.69
N ILE A 23 19.46 4.06 -8.24
CA ILE A 23 19.11 3.00 -9.19
C ILE A 23 19.97 3.07 -10.45
N ALA A 24 20.34 4.28 -10.89
CA ALA A 24 21.13 4.48 -12.09
C ALA A 24 22.53 3.87 -11.98
N ASN A 25 23.08 3.81 -10.76
CA ASN A 25 24.41 3.27 -10.48
C ASN A 25 24.39 1.91 -9.77
N MET A 26 23.24 1.20 -9.78
CA MET A 26 23.18 -0.15 -9.22
C MET A 26 24.06 -1.12 -10.05
N PRO A 27 24.84 -2.01 -9.40
CA PRO A 27 25.63 -2.98 -10.13
C PRO A 27 24.73 -3.92 -10.96
N PRO A 28 25.19 -4.36 -12.14
CA PRO A 28 24.41 -5.27 -12.97
C PRO A 28 24.28 -6.64 -12.30
N VAL A 29 23.29 -7.42 -12.71
CA VAL A 29 23.10 -8.82 -12.31
C VAL A 29 23.45 -9.71 -13.48
N ASP A 30 24.27 -10.74 -13.25
CA ASP A 30 24.48 -11.81 -14.22
C ASP A 30 23.21 -12.65 -14.30
N LEU A 31 22.55 -12.64 -15.46
CA LEU A 31 21.27 -13.32 -15.67
C LEU A 31 21.37 -14.85 -15.71
N ASN A 32 22.57 -15.42 -15.89
CA ASN A 32 22.77 -16.88 -15.87
C ASN A 32 22.91 -17.39 -14.43
N THR A 33 23.64 -16.66 -13.59
CA THR A 33 23.92 -17.06 -12.21
C THR A 33 22.98 -16.39 -11.19
N MET A 34 22.25 -15.36 -11.60
CA MET A 34 21.46 -14.47 -10.75
C MET A 34 22.29 -13.79 -9.64
N LEU A 35 23.60 -13.62 -9.87
CA LEU A 35 24.52 -12.97 -8.93
C LEU A 35 24.77 -11.52 -9.31
N LEU A 36 24.96 -10.67 -8.29
CA LEU A 36 25.33 -9.28 -8.47
C LEU A 36 26.79 -9.18 -8.95
N LEU A 37 27.02 -8.46 -10.04
CA LEU A 37 28.34 -8.18 -10.61
C LEU A 37 28.91 -6.89 -10.01
N GLY A 38 29.11 -6.89 -8.69
CA GLY A 38 29.67 -5.75 -7.97
C GLY A 38 29.31 -5.79 -6.48
N THR A 39 29.53 -4.67 -5.80
CA THR A 39 29.23 -4.55 -4.37
C THR A 39 27.78 -4.13 -4.17
N PRO A 40 27.00 -4.82 -3.33
CA PRO A 40 25.65 -4.37 -2.98
C PRO A 40 25.68 -3.01 -2.30
N PRO A 41 24.56 -2.26 -2.30
CA PRO A 41 24.49 -0.97 -1.64
C PRO A 41 24.82 -1.09 -0.15
N VAL A 42 25.53 -0.08 0.36
CA VAL A 42 25.90 0.04 1.77
C VAL A 42 25.18 1.22 2.41
N CYS A 43 25.09 1.19 3.73
CA CYS A 43 24.50 2.24 4.53
C CYS A 43 25.32 3.52 4.45
N ILE A 44 24.68 4.63 4.08
CA ILE A 44 25.27 5.97 3.97
C ILE A 44 25.87 6.53 5.28
N ARG A 45 25.68 5.83 6.41
CA ARG A 45 26.13 6.27 7.74
C ARG A 45 27.15 5.34 8.39
N CYS A 46 27.05 4.03 8.19
CA CYS A 46 27.86 3.05 8.92
C CYS A 46 28.54 2.02 8.02
N ASP A 47 28.40 2.16 6.71
CA ASP A 47 28.95 1.27 5.68
C ASP A 47 28.52 -0.20 5.81
N GLY A 48 27.56 -0.50 6.69
CA GLY A 48 26.95 -1.82 6.81
C GLY A 48 26.02 -2.13 5.64
N PRO A 49 25.51 -3.36 5.53
CA PRO A 49 24.60 -3.74 4.45
C PRO A 49 23.35 -2.85 4.40
N ALA A 50 22.99 -2.40 3.21
CA ALA A 50 21.72 -1.75 2.95
C ALA A 50 20.81 -2.66 2.12
N ARG A 51 19.51 -2.40 2.21
CA ARG A 51 18.46 -3.10 1.45
C ARG A 51 17.35 -2.12 1.10
N VAL A 52 16.46 -2.51 0.19
CA VAL A 52 15.25 -1.72 -0.07
C VAL A 52 14.40 -1.55 1.19
N CYS A 53 13.80 -0.37 1.36
CA CYS A 53 12.97 0.00 2.50
C CYS A 53 11.52 -0.48 2.31
N THR A 54 11.34 -1.77 2.03
CA THR A 54 10.04 -2.40 1.88
C THR A 54 9.76 -3.32 3.06
N ALA A 55 8.49 -3.40 3.47
CA ALA A 55 8.03 -4.31 4.50
C ALA A 55 8.04 -5.74 3.95
N LEU A 56 8.97 -6.58 4.42
CA LEU A 56 8.96 -8.02 4.14
C LEU A 56 8.17 -8.76 5.24
N ALA A 57 7.63 -9.94 4.93
CA ALA A 57 6.69 -10.64 5.83
C ALA A 57 7.31 -11.16 7.15
N VAL A 58 8.64 -11.27 7.21
CA VAL A 58 9.41 -11.83 8.34
C VAL A 58 10.41 -10.81 8.89
N ASP A 59 10.03 -9.54 8.87
CA ASP A 59 10.97 -8.44 8.89
C ASP A 59 10.88 -7.58 10.15
N ASP A 60 11.65 -7.95 11.16
CA ASP A 60 11.73 -7.21 12.42
C ASP A 60 12.58 -5.93 12.31
N HIS A 61 13.15 -5.65 11.13
CA HIS A 61 14.12 -4.57 10.92
C HIS A 61 13.63 -3.53 9.93
N TRP A 62 12.38 -3.58 9.47
CA TRP A 62 11.83 -2.58 8.57
C TRP A 62 11.71 -1.21 9.27
N ASP A 63 12.35 -0.20 8.68
CA ASP A 63 12.23 1.17 9.17
C ASP A 63 10.91 1.78 8.70
N THR A 64 9.98 1.95 9.63
CA THR A 64 8.63 2.44 9.35
C THR A 64 8.54 3.97 9.25
N SER A 65 9.62 4.71 9.50
CA SER A 65 9.59 6.18 9.57
C SER A 65 9.04 6.83 8.29
N HIS A 66 9.33 6.24 7.12
CA HIS A 66 8.83 6.72 5.82
C HIS A 66 7.32 6.53 5.65
N VAL A 67 6.75 5.49 6.24
CA VAL A 67 5.29 5.24 6.16
C VAL A 67 4.53 5.88 7.31
N GLU A 68 5.19 6.17 8.43
CA GLU A 68 4.54 6.66 9.65
C GLU A 68 3.90 8.03 9.44
N VAL A 69 4.59 8.96 8.76
CA VAL A 69 4.02 10.27 8.42
C VAL A 69 2.80 10.15 7.52
N ALA A 70 2.87 9.27 6.51
CA ALA A 70 1.73 9.01 5.63
C ALA A 70 0.56 8.35 6.39
N ARG A 71 0.86 7.44 7.32
CA ARG A 71 -0.13 6.79 8.19
C ARG A 71 -0.84 7.80 9.08
N MET A 72 -0.12 8.67 9.77
CA MET A 72 -0.71 9.73 10.60
C MET A 72 -1.58 10.69 9.78
N ARG A 73 -1.17 11.06 8.56
CA ARG A 73 -1.97 11.90 7.66
C ARG A 73 -3.24 11.19 7.23
N HIS A 74 -3.15 9.90 6.89
CA HIS A 74 -4.28 9.05 6.52
C HIS A 74 -5.30 8.97 7.67
N GLU A 75 -4.85 8.61 8.88
CA GLU A 75 -5.70 8.54 10.08
C GLU A 75 -6.34 9.90 10.41
N THR A 76 -5.61 11.00 10.25
CA THR A 76 -6.13 12.35 10.47
C THR A 76 -7.21 12.71 9.46
N PHE A 77 -6.98 12.42 8.17
CA PHE A 77 -7.96 12.64 7.11
C PHE A 77 -9.28 11.92 7.40
N PHE A 78 -9.25 10.63 7.74
CA PHE A 78 -10.48 9.86 8.00
C PHE A 78 -11.25 10.34 9.23
N ARG A 79 -10.54 10.76 10.29
CA ARG A 79 -11.16 11.33 11.49
C ARG A 79 -11.88 12.65 11.21
N GLN A 80 -11.38 13.43 10.25
CA GLN A 80 -11.95 14.72 9.86
C GLN A 80 -13.16 14.59 8.90
N LEU A 81 -13.40 13.42 8.31
CA LEU A 81 -14.57 13.21 7.46
C LEU A 81 -15.86 13.31 8.29
N SER A 82 -16.76 14.20 7.85
CA SER A 82 -18.11 14.34 8.42
C SER A 82 -18.93 13.07 8.20
N ALA A 83 -19.65 12.62 9.23
CA ALA A 83 -20.60 11.51 9.14
C ALA A 83 -21.88 11.87 8.36
N GLU A 84 -22.12 13.15 8.08
CA GLU A 84 -23.29 13.58 7.28
C GLU A 84 -23.13 13.30 5.78
N ARG A 85 -21.89 13.09 5.32
CA ARG A 85 -21.58 12.80 3.92
C ARG A 85 -21.35 11.32 3.75
N MET A 86 -21.89 10.75 2.67
CA MET A 86 -21.64 9.36 2.33
C MET A 86 -20.16 9.14 2.00
N LEU A 87 -19.52 8.19 2.68
CA LEU A 87 -18.17 7.74 2.36
C LEU A 87 -18.21 6.62 1.31
N THR A 88 -17.60 6.85 0.15
CA THR A 88 -17.41 5.78 -0.85
C THR A 88 -15.94 5.37 -0.88
N VAL A 89 -15.65 4.09 -0.64
CA VAL A 89 -14.31 3.53 -0.69
C VAL A 89 -14.18 2.56 -1.85
N LEU A 90 -13.29 2.87 -2.78
CA LEU A 90 -12.98 2.03 -3.93
C LEU A 90 -11.72 1.19 -3.65
N GLU A 91 -11.90 -0.11 -3.45
CA GLU A 91 -10.81 -1.07 -3.27
C GLU A 91 -10.52 -1.78 -4.59
N ILE A 92 -9.30 -1.67 -5.10
CA ILE A 92 -8.91 -2.21 -6.41
C ILE A 92 -7.78 -3.22 -6.24
N GLY A 93 -7.98 -4.45 -6.72
CA GLY A 93 -6.92 -5.44 -6.91
C GLY A 93 -6.28 -6.01 -5.64
N CYS A 94 -6.71 -5.62 -4.43
CA CYS A 94 -6.18 -6.21 -3.20
C CYS A 94 -6.64 -7.66 -3.08
N GLY A 95 -5.69 -8.60 -3.10
CA GLY A 95 -5.99 -10.03 -2.93
C GLY A 95 -6.13 -10.45 -1.46
N THR A 96 -6.27 -11.76 -1.22
CA THR A 96 -6.49 -12.31 0.13
C THR A 96 -5.20 -12.67 0.89
N VAL A 97 -4.07 -12.84 0.19
CA VAL A 97 -2.79 -13.28 0.80
C VAL A 97 -2.15 -12.18 1.64
N MET A 98 -2.25 -10.93 1.20
CA MET A 98 -1.72 -9.76 1.91
C MET A 98 -2.83 -8.71 2.05
N PRO A 99 -3.83 -8.94 2.92
CA PRO A 99 -5.07 -8.18 2.92
C PRO A 99 -4.96 -6.83 3.64
N LYS A 100 -3.76 -6.24 3.80
CA LYS A 100 -3.58 -5.02 4.60
C LYS A 100 -4.45 -3.86 4.11
N VAL A 101 -4.56 -3.69 2.78
CA VAL A 101 -5.46 -2.69 2.18
C VAL A 101 -6.92 -3.05 2.48
N ARG A 102 -7.32 -4.33 2.34
CA ARG A 102 -8.67 -4.78 2.68
C ARG A 102 -9.01 -4.49 4.15
N THR A 103 -8.13 -4.85 5.08
CA THR A 103 -8.32 -4.62 6.52
C THR A 103 -8.53 -3.15 6.81
N GLU A 104 -7.76 -2.27 6.18
CA GLU A 104 -7.92 -0.82 6.36
C GLU A 104 -9.25 -0.33 5.77
N VAL A 105 -9.63 -0.78 4.59
CA VAL A 105 -10.93 -0.43 3.98
C VAL A 105 -12.09 -0.87 4.86
N THR A 106 -12.09 -2.12 5.32
CA THR A 106 -13.12 -2.64 6.24
C THR A 106 -13.18 -1.83 7.53
N ARG A 107 -12.01 -1.46 8.09
CA ARG A 107 -11.92 -0.61 9.30
C ARG A 107 -12.56 0.76 9.08
N VAL A 108 -12.16 1.50 8.04
CA VAL A 108 -12.66 2.87 7.83
C VAL A 108 -14.14 2.92 7.47
N VAL A 109 -14.65 1.92 6.72
CA VAL A 109 -16.08 1.80 6.42
C VAL A 109 -16.88 1.49 7.69
N ALA A 110 -16.43 0.53 8.49
CA ALA A 110 -17.08 0.21 9.76
C ALA A 110 -17.07 1.41 10.72
N GLU A 111 -15.94 2.09 10.89
CA GLU A 111 -15.83 3.29 11.74
C GLU A 111 -16.72 4.44 11.27
N HIS A 112 -16.85 4.66 9.96
CA HIS A 112 -17.75 5.67 9.45
C HIS A 112 -19.22 5.32 9.73
N ARG A 113 -19.63 4.06 9.54
CA ARG A 113 -20.97 3.57 9.88
C ARG A 113 -21.28 3.65 11.36
N MET A 114 -20.32 3.30 12.23
CA MET A 114 -20.48 3.39 13.70
C MET A 114 -20.68 4.82 14.19
N ARG A 115 -20.18 5.82 13.45
CA ARG A 115 -20.44 7.26 13.71
C ARG A 115 -21.80 7.73 13.21
N GLY A 116 -22.64 6.84 12.67
CA GLY A 116 -23.96 7.15 12.11
C GLY A 116 -23.94 7.60 10.64
N GLY A 117 -22.78 7.55 9.97
CA GLY A 117 -22.67 7.93 8.56
C GLY A 117 -22.98 6.78 7.61
N ARG A 118 -23.38 7.09 6.38
CA ARG A 118 -23.53 6.10 5.31
C ARG A 118 -22.19 5.82 4.65
N ALA A 119 -21.89 4.56 4.36
CA ALA A 119 -20.65 4.23 3.66
C ALA A 119 -20.85 3.07 2.68
N ALA A 120 -20.27 3.19 1.48
CA ALA A 120 -20.20 2.14 0.47
C ALA A 120 -18.76 1.62 0.34
N HIS A 121 -18.59 0.31 0.37
CA HIS A 121 -17.35 -0.34 -0.02
C HIS A 121 -17.56 -0.98 -1.40
N ILE A 122 -16.90 -0.41 -2.40
CA ILE A 122 -16.90 -0.91 -3.77
C ILE A 122 -15.60 -1.66 -3.98
N ARG A 123 -15.70 -2.95 -4.32
CA ARG A 123 -14.54 -3.80 -4.54
C ARG A 123 -14.43 -4.22 -5.99
N ILE A 124 -13.32 -3.87 -6.62
CA ILE A 124 -12.94 -4.30 -7.97
C ILE A 124 -11.83 -5.34 -7.87
N ASN A 125 -12.13 -6.58 -8.20
CA ASN A 125 -11.11 -7.62 -8.28
C ASN A 125 -11.57 -8.77 -9.18
N LEU A 126 -10.78 -9.12 -10.20
CA LEU A 126 -11.15 -10.12 -11.21
C LEU A 126 -11.50 -11.50 -10.61
N HIS A 127 -10.74 -11.98 -9.63
CA HIS A 127 -10.88 -13.35 -9.10
C HIS A 127 -11.44 -13.39 -7.68
N GLN A 128 -11.28 -12.31 -6.91
CA GLN A 128 -11.55 -12.29 -5.48
C GLN A 128 -12.49 -11.14 -5.10
N ALA A 129 -13.47 -10.79 -5.93
CA ALA A 129 -14.37 -9.64 -5.72
C ALA A 129 -15.24 -9.71 -4.47
N HIS A 130 -15.35 -10.88 -3.83
CA HIS A 130 -16.20 -11.08 -2.66
C HIS A 130 -15.98 -10.02 -1.56
N ILE A 131 -17.10 -9.58 -1.00
CA ILE A 131 -17.22 -8.58 0.06
C ILE A 131 -18.42 -8.95 0.94
N ASP A 132 -18.36 -8.60 2.22
CA ASP A 132 -19.44 -8.85 3.17
C ASP A 132 -20.74 -8.17 2.72
N GLU A 133 -21.86 -8.85 2.98
CA GLU A 133 -23.19 -8.36 2.60
C GLU A 133 -23.55 -7.08 3.36
N HIS A 134 -23.89 -6.04 2.61
CA HIS A 134 -24.45 -4.79 3.09
C HIS A 134 -25.11 -4.10 1.89
N GLU A 135 -26.22 -3.39 2.11
CA GLU A 135 -27.00 -2.76 1.02
C GLU A 135 -26.18 -1.78 0.16
N ASP A 136 -25.29 -1.00 0.79
CA ASP A 136 -24.39 -0.07 0.12
C ASP A 136 -23.09 -0.71 -0.45
N ASN A 137 -22.83 -2.00 -0.22
CA ASN A 137 -21.60 -2.66 -0.70
C ASN A 137 -21.76 -3.14 -2.15
N ILE A 138 -20.69 -3.01 -2.95
CA ILE A 138 -20.71 -3.39 -4.37
C ILE A 138 -19.51 -4.29 -4.68
N SER A 139 -19.78 -5.47 -5.25
CA SER A 139 -18.78 -6.42 -5.73
C SER A 139 -18.69 -6.35 -7.26
N LEU A 140 -17.50 -6.04 -7.79
CA LEU A 140 -17.22 -5.95 -9.22
C LEU A 140 -16.14 -6.97 -9.61
N PRO A 141 -16.53 -8.14 -10.15
CA PRO A 141 -15.61 -9.19 -10.61
C PRO A 141 -15.00 -8.85 -11.98
N LEU A 142 -14.38 -7.68 -12.07
CA LEU A 142 -13.80 -7.12 -13.29
C LEU A 142 -12.32 -6.82 -13.12
N GLY A 143 -11.62 -6.64 -14.25
CA GLY A 143 -10.29 -6.06 -14.26
C GLY A 143 -10.33 -4.59 -13.81
N ALA A 144 -9.24 -4.11 -13.18
CA ALA A 144 -9.16 -2.74 -12.68
C ALA A 144 -9.44 -1.69 -13.78
N LEU A 145 -8.75 -1.80 -14.92
CA LEU A 145 -8.91 -0.86 -16.03
C LEU A 145 -10.31 -0.92 -16.66
N GLU A 146 -10.88 -2.11 -16.79
CA GLU A 146 -12.22 -2.33 -17.33
C GLU A 146 -13.27 -1.64 -16.45
N ALA A 147 -13.26 -1.92 -15.14
CA ALA A 147 -14.18 -1.31 -14.19
C ALA A 147 -14.06 0.22 -14.17
N LEU A 148 -12.83 0.74 -14.14
CA LEU A 148 -12.60 2.20 -14.12
C LEU A 148 -13.10 2.88 -15.40
N ARG A 149 -12.96 2.26 -16.58
CA ARG A 149 -13.50 2.80 -17.84
C ARG A 149 -15.02 2.85 -17.84
N ILE A 150 -15.68 1.82 -17.31
CA ILE A 150 -17.14 1.79 -17.19
C ILE A 150 -17.61 2.87 -16.22
N ILE A 151 -16.95 3.01 -15.06
CA ILE A 151 -17.26 4.05 -14.08
C ILE A 151 -17.08 5.44 -14.70
N ASP A 152 -15.97 5.67 -15.40
CA ASP A 152 -15.67 6.95 -16.05
C ASP A 152 -16.77 7.34 -17.05
N GLN A 153 -17.16 6.41 -17.92
CA GLN A 153 -18.26 6.62 -18.88
C GLN A 153 -19.58 7.00 -18.19
N LEU A 154 -19.92 6.33 -17.08
CA LEU A 154 -21.13 6.61 -16.31
C LEU A 154 -21.09 7.91 -15.51
N LEU A 155 -19.91 8.48 -15.26
CA LEU A 155 -19.75 9.75 -14.55
C LEU A 155 -19.71 10.95 -15.50
N THR A 156 -19.40 10.72 -16.77
CA THR A 156 -19.35 11.77 -17.81
C THR A 156 -20.69 12.03 -18.50
N ASP A 157 -21.68 11.16 -18.28
CA ASP A 157 -23.07 11.29 -18.73
C ASP A 157 -23.96 11.90 -17.63
#